data_AF-A0A8H4EI26-F1
#
_entry.id   AF-A0A8H4EI26-F1
#
_cell.length_a   1.000
_cell.length_b   1.000
_cell.length_c   1.000
_cell.angle_alpha   90.00
_cell.angle_beta   90.00
_cell.angle_gamma   90.00
#
_symmetry.space_group_name_H-M   'P 1'
#
loop_
_entity.id
_entity.type
_entity.pdbx_description
1 polymer ?
#
loop_
_entity_poly.entity_id
_entity_poly.type
_entity_poly.pdbx_seq_one_letter_code
_entity_poly.pdbx_strand_id
1 'polypeptide(L)'
;MSNFHTKKVLSIILLGLLFLILTGAVRIDLKRGDFTKGLGESCSNDDECHTKICRIADQDPHKCQLTDTRDNGEECLNNVACKSQICDSVSHICEATVPSPTI
;
A
#
# COMPACT_ATOMS: atom_id res chain seq x y z
N MET A 1 -48.35 32.93 -21.97
CA MET A 1 -47.92 31.59 -21.51
C MET A 1 -46.45 31.38 -21.85
N SER A 2 -45.51 31.63 -20.91
CA SER A 2 -44.06 31.46 -21.16
C SER A 2 -43.27 30.86 -19.97
N ASN A 3 -43.95 30.57 -18.85
CA ASN A 3 -43.27 30.25 -17.58
C ASN A 3 -43.21 28.74 -17.24
N PHE A 4 -43.71 27.86 -18.12
CA PHE A 4 -43.83 26.43 -17.82
C PHE A 4 -42.68 25.60 -18.41
N HIS A 5 -42.20 25.99 -19.60
CA HIS A 5 -41.06 25.33 -20.25
C HIS A 5 -39.73 25.66 -19.53
N THR A 6 -39.53 26.91 -19.14
CA THR A 6 -38.34 27.38 -18.42
C THR A 6 -38.16 26.69 -17.07
N LYS A 7 -39.25 26.45 -16.32
CA LYS A 7 -39.19 25.73 -15.04
C LYS A 7 -38.76 24.27 -15.20
N LYS A 8 -39.27 23.59 -16.24
CA LYS A 8 -38.90 22.19 -16.54
C LYS A 8 -37.44 22.08 -16.98
N VAL A 9 -36.98 23.00 -17.83
CA VAL A 9 -35.58 23.03 -18.27
C VAL A 9 -34.63 23.35 -17.11
N LEU A 10 -34.98 24.30 -16.25
CA LEU A 10 -34.18 24.61 -15.06
C LEU A 10 -34.07 23.41 -14.11
N SER A 11 -35.17 22.67 -13.92
CA SER A 11 -35.20 21.46 -13.11
C SER A 11 -34.29 20.35 -13.68
N ILE A 12 -34.25 20.17 -15.00
CA ILE A 12 -33.41 19.16 -15.65
C ILE A 12 -31.92 19.54 -15.53
N ILE A 13 -31.59 20.82 -15.73
CA ILE A 13 -30.22 21.33 -15.57
C ILE A 13 -29.76 21.17 -14.12
N LEU A 14 -30.61 21.48 -13.14
CA LEU A 14 -30.28 21.30 -11.72
C LEU A 14 -30.02 19.83 -11.40
N LEU A 15 -30.87 18.92 -11.89
CA LEU A 15 -30.72 17.48 -11.66
C LEU A 15 -29.42 16.94 -12.27
N GLY A 16 -29.07 17.41 -13.48
CA GLY A 16 -27.82 17.03 -14.16
C GLY A 16 -26.57 17.54 -13.44
N LEU A 17 -26.58 18.78 -12.95
CA LEU A 17 -25.48 19.33 -12.14
C LEU A 17 -25.32 18.57 -10.81
N LEU A 18 -26.43 18.23 -10.15
CA LEU A 18 -26.42 17.46 -8.91
C LEU A 18 -25.84 16.06 -9.12
N PHE A 19 -26.18 15.41 -10.24
CA PHE A 19 -25.65 14.10 -10.62
C PHE A 19 -24.15 14.17 -10.97
N LEU A 20 -23.69 15.23 -11.63
CA LEU A 20 -22.26 15.48 -11.90
C LEU A 20 -21.45 15.70 -10.61
N ILE A 21 -22.01 16.43 -9.64
CA ILE A 21 -21.36 16.63 -8.33
C ILE A 21 -21.31 15.32 -7.55
N LEU A 22 -22.39 14.53 -7.53
CA LEU A 22 -22.43 13.21 -6.89
C LEU A 22 -21.42 12.25 -7.53
N THR A 23 -21.38 12.16 -8.87
CA THR A 23 -20.43 11.29 -9.57
C THR A 23 -18.99 11.82 -9.52
N GLY A 24 -18.79 13.13 -9.41
CA GLY A 24 -17.47 13.77 -9.20
C GLY A 24 -16.94 13.56 -7.79
N ALA A 25 -17.78 13.67 -6.76
CA ALA A 25 -17.42 13.46 -5.36
C ALA A 25 -17.00 11.99 -5.10
N VAL A 26 -17.64 11.02 -5.77
CA VAL A 26 -17.26 9.60 -5.67
C VAL A 26 -15.91 9.29 -6.35
N ARG A 27 -15.43 10.14 -7.27
CA ARG A 27 -14.15 9.93 -7.96
C ARG A 27 -12.92 10.38 -7.17
N ILE A 28 -13.09 11.20 -6.12
CA ILE A 28 -11.95 11.81 -5.41
C ILE A 28 -11.40 10.91 -4.28
N ASP A 29 -12.14 9.91 -3.83
CA ASP A 29 -11.73 9.06 -2.69
C ASP A 29 -10.95 7.79 -3.05
N LEU A 30 -10.71 7.49 -4.33
CA LEU A 30 -10.06 6.24 -4.73
C LEU A 30 -8.53 6.29 -4.91
N LYS A 31 -7.86 7.37 -4.51
CA LYS A 31 -6.40 7.48 -4.73
C LYS A 31 -5.61 7.92 -3.51
N ARG A 32 -5.90 7.27 -2.39
CA ARG A 32 -4.93 7.07 -1.32
C ARG A 32 -4.71 5.58 -1.07
N GLY A 33 -4.79 4.77 -2.13
CA GLY A 33 -4.16 3.47 -2.11
C GLY A 33 -2.66 3.71 -2.14
N ASP A 34 -1.97 3.35 -1.08
CA ASP A 34 -0.52 3.19 -1.08
C ASP A 34 -0.11 2.62 -2.44
N PHE A 35 0.68 3.36 -3.23
CA PHE A 35 1.24 2.88 -4.49
C PHE A 35 2.36 1.86 -4.22
N THR A 36 2.10 0.96 -3.27
CA THR A 36 2.97 -0.15 -2.97
C THR A 36 2.80 -1.18 -4.06
N LYS A 37 3.93 -1.54 -4.65
CA LYS A 37 4.10 -2.52 -5.69
C LYS A 37 3.70 -3.91 -5.20
N GLY A 38 3.10 -4.66 -6.12
CA GLY A 38 2.63 -6.02 -5.89
C GLY A 38 3.78 -7.03 -5.91
N LEU A 39 3.50 -8.25 -5.45
CA LEU A 39 4.44 -9.36 -5.48
C LEU A 39 5.03 -9.57 -6.90
N GLY A 40 6.35 -9.70 -7.00
CA GLY A 40 7.07 -9.94 -8.26
C GLY A 40 7.33 -8.69 -9.12
N GLU A 41 6.75 -7.54 -8.76
CA GLU A 41 7.03 -6.26 -9.41
C GLU A 41 8.42 -5.74 -9.03
N SER A 42 9.07 -5.06 -9.97
CA SER A 42 10.43 -4.58 -9.74
C SER A 42 10.47 -3.43 -8.73
N CYS A 43 11.39 -3.47 -7.78
CA CYS A 43 11.50 -2.50 -6.69
C CYS A 43 12.94 -2.01 -6.51
N SER A 44 13.11 -0.81 -5.94
CA SER A 44 14.43 -0.26 -5.60
C SER A 44 14.68 -0.19 -4.09
N ASN A 45 13.65 -0.39 -3.27
CA ASN A 45 13.72 -0.43 -1.81
C ASN A 45 12.51 -1.20 -1.25
N ASP A 46 12.59 -1.58 0.03
CA ASP A 46 11.55 -2.35 0.72
C ASP A 46 10.22 -1.58 0.81
N ASP A 47 10.28 -0.25 0.99
CA ASP A 47 9.10 0.58 1.18
C ASP A 47 8.16 0.62 -0.01
N GLU A 48 8.72 0.45 -1.21
CA GLU A 48 7.98 0.35 -2.46
C GLU A 48 7.09 -0.89 -2.50
N CYS A 49 7.35 -1.95 -1.72
CA CYS A 49 6.61 -3.20 -1.79
C CYS A 49 5.50 -3.29 -0.74
N HIS A 50 4.35 -3.86 -1.08
CA HIS A 50 3.26 -4.06 -0.10
C HIS A 50 3.70 -4.96 1.06
N THR A 51 4.55 -5.94 0.75
CA THR A 51 5.14 -6.88 1.68
C THR A 51 6.25 -6.27 2.53
N LYS A 52 6.73 -5.08 2.17
CA LYS A 52 7.89 -4.40 2.76
C LYS A 52 9.20 -5.18 2.59
N ILE A 53 9.30 -5.90 1.47
CA ILE A 53 10.45 -6.76 1.16
C ILE A 53 10.78 -6.61 -0.32
N CYS A 54 11.94 -6.03 -0.58
CA CYS A 54 12.59 -5.84 -1.86
C CYS A 54 14.03 -6.33 -1.76
N ARG A 55 14.32 -7.51 -2.31
CA ARG A 55 15.71 -8.02 -2.29
C ARG A 55 16.52 -7.30 -3.36
N ILE A 56 17.54 -6.59 -2.91
CA ILE A 56 18.51 -5.90 -3.75
C ILE A 56 19.82 -6.70 -3.64
N ALA A 57 19.99 -7.65 -4.57
CA ALA A 57 21.18 -8.50 -4.76
C ALA A 57 21.34 -9.76 -3.87
N ASP A 58 22.30 -10.57 -4.33
CA ASP A 58 22.77 -11.92 -3.98
C ASP A 58 21.97 -13.16 -4.45
N GLN A 59 20.64 -13.20 -4.35
CA GLN A 59 19.88 -14.40 -4.81
C GLN A 59 18.58 -14.11 -5.55
N ASP A 60 17.94 -12.96 -5.31
CA ASP A 60 16.72 -12.56 -6.00
C ASP A 60 16.86 -11.20 -6.70
N PRO A 61 16.32 -11.06 -7.92
CA PRO A 61 16.34 -9.80 -8.64
C PRO A 61 15.39 -8.80 -7.97
N HIS A 62 15.84 -7.55 -7.81
CA HIS A 62 15.09 -6.31 -7.47
C HIS A 62 13.57 -6.38 -7.63
N LYS A 63 12.88 -7.15 -6.79
CA LYS A 63 11.46 -7.47 -6.89
C LYS A 63 10.85 -7.61 -5.52
N CYS A 64 9.57 -7.27 -5.44
CA CYS A 64 8.79 -7.44 -4.23
C CYS A 64 8.56 -8.92 -3.92
N GLN A 65 8.85 -9.34 -2.69
CA GLN A 65 8.76 -10.73 -2.26
C GLN A 65 7.83 -10.90 -1.06
N LEU A 66 7.28 -12.11 -0.85
CA LEU A 66 6.41 -12.39 0.29
C LEU A 66 7.21 -12.67 1.57
N THR A 67 8.37 -13.29 1.41
CA THR A 67 9.27 -13.74 2.46
C THR A 67 10.70 -13.48 2.01
N ASP A 68 11.60 -13.32 2.96
CA ASP A 68 13.03 -13.25 2.72
C ASP A 68 13.74 -14.09 3.80
N THR A 69 15.02 -14.35 3.60
CA THR A 69 15.85 -15.08 4.56
C THR A 69 17.00 -14.21 5.01
N ARG A 70 16.68 -13.00 5.50
CA ARG A 70 17.69 -12.11 6.07
C ARG A 70 18.31 -12.72 7.32
N ASP A 71 19.63 -12.68 7.37
CA ASP A 71 20.44 -13.09 8.51
C ASP A 71 20.39 -12.03 9.62
N ASN A 72 20.81 -12.42 10.82
CA ASN A 72 20.78 -11.52 11.97
C ASN A 72 21.69 -10.31 11.75
N GLY A 73 21.20 -9.12 12.05
CA GLY A 73 21.90 -7.85 11.83
C GLY A 73 21.66 -7.21 10.47
N GLU A 74 20.95 -7.88 9.55
CA GLU A 74 20.46 -7.22 8.32
C GLU A 74 19.23 -6.36 8.61
N GLU A 75 19.07 -5.27 7.87
CA GLU A 75 17.91 -4.37 7.98
C GLU A 75 16.60 -5.09 7.65
N CYS A 76 15.50 -4.70 8.26
CA CYS A 76 14.18 -5.28 8.02
C CYS A 76 13.07 -4.26 8.30
N LEU A 77 11.98 -4.37 7.54
CA LEU A 77 10.74 -3.64 7.79
C LEU A 77 9.59 -4.58 8.17
N ASN A 78 9.81 -5.89 8.09
CA ASN A 78 8.81 -6.92 8.35
C ASN A 78 9.48 -8.15 8.98
N ASN A 79 8.82 -8.73 9.98
CA ASN A 79 9.26 -9.95 10.65
C ASN A 79 9.55 -11.09 9.66
N VAL A 80 8.68 -11.28 8.66
CA VAL A 80 8.85 -12.37 7.68
C VAL A 80 9.99 -12.13 6.67
N ALA A 81 10.66 -10.97 6.75
CA ALA A 81 11.91 -10.73 6.03
C ALA A 81 13.10 -11.46 6.69
N CYS A 82 13.02 -11.67 8.01
CA CYS A 82 14.09 -12.25 8.81
C CYS A 82 13.95 -13.76 8.90
N LYS A 83 15.07 -14.49 8.83
CA LYS A 83 15.11 -15.93 9.05
C LYS A 83 14.62 -16.34 10.44
N SER A 84 14.87 -15.49 11.44
CA SER A 84 14.38 -15.63 12.82
C SER A 84 12.90 -15.30 12.97
N GLN A 85 12.28 -14.69 11.95
CA GLN A 85 10.95 -14.07 11.99
C GLN A 85 10.81 -12.95 13.04
N ILE A 86 11.93 -12.35 13.45
CA ILE A 86 11.96 -11.26 14.42
C ILE A 86 12.69 -10.09 13.79
N CYS A 87 11.92 -9.05 13.46
CA CYS A 87 12.42 -7.75 13.09
C CYS A 87 12.22 -6.80 14.27
N ASP A 88 13.32 -6.29 14.83
CA ASP A 88 13.21 -5.35 15.93
C ASP A 88 12.61 -4.02 15.45
N SER A 89 11.52 -3.60 16.08
CA SER A 89 10.77 -2.41 15.67
C SER A 89 11.48 -1.09 15.96
N VAL A 90 12.53 -1.09 16.79
CA VAL A 90 13.26 0.12 17.20
C VAL A 90 14.48 0.34 16.32
N SER A 91 15.24 -0.72 16.08
CA SER A 91 16.49 -0.74 15.34
C SER A 91 16.33 -1.19 13.89
N HIS A 92 15.15 -1.71 13.52
CA HIS A 92 14.83 -2.17 12.17
C HIS A 92 15.84 -3.19 11.64
N ILE A 93 16.28 -4.09 12.51
CA ILE A 93 17.22 -5.17 12.17
C ILE A 93 16.69 -6.54 12.60
N CYS A 94 17.10 -7.57 11.86
CA CYS A 94 16.78 -8.94 12.18
C CYS A 94 17.53 -9.38 13.44
N GLU A 95 16.79 -9.80 14.46
CA GLU A 95 17.38 -10.32 15.71
C GLU A 95 17.39 -11.84 15.74
N ALA A 96 18.35 -12.41 16.47
CA ALA A 96 18.33 -13.84 16.75
C ALA A 96 17.10 -14.20 17.59
N THR A 97 16.55 -15.39 17.39
CA THR A 97 15.50 -15.92 18.26
C THR A 97 16.03 -15.99 19.68
N VAL A 98 15.54 -15.10 20.56
CA VAL A 98 15.93 -15.12 21.97
C VAL A 98 15.43 -16.45 22.55
N PRO A 99 16.31 -17.36 23.02
CA PRO A 99 15.85 -18.54 23.72
C PRO A 99 15.08 -18.06 24.95
N SER A 100 13.78 -18.39 25.00
CA SER A 100 12.93 -18.13 26.16
C SER A 100 13.65 -18.65 27.42
N PRO A 101 13.87 -17.83 28.46
CA PRO A 101 14.48 -18.31 29.68
C PRO A 101 13.50 -19.32 30.30
N THR A 102 13.88 -20.59 30.30
CA THR A 102 13.17 -21.64 31.03
C THR A 102 13.35 -21.34 32.52
N ILE A 103 12.25 -20.96 33.19
CA ILE A 103 12.18 -20.76 34.64
C ILE A 103 12.30 -22.13 35.33
#